data_AF-V8N9J2-F1
#
_entry.id   AF-V8N9J2-F1
#
_cell.length_a   1.000
_cell.length_b   1.000
_cell.length_c   1.000
_cell.angle_alpha   90.00
_cell.angle_beta   90.00
_cell.angle_gamma   90.00
#
_symmetry.space_group_name_H-M   'P 1'
#
loop_
_entity.id
_entity.type
_entity.pdbx_description
1 polymer ?
#
loop_
_entity_poly.entity_id
_entity_poly.type
_entity_poly.pdbx_seq_one_letter_code
_entity_poly.pdbx_strand_id
1 'polypeptide(L)'
;MSEHKPQNVIDSYKLLKLQEGCSLDDVKNSFLELAKQYHPDSGSVTADSTIFVQIEEAYRVVVNDMAKKIKSRDKEEEEDEDKLKSKAVQHRQYLNFEGIGFGTPSQRERQYIQFRVDRASEQIMEYRQRQMDRELAMGDVMLAKDLKQSKKAKITQAIERLVEDLIQESMAKGDFDNLSGKGKPLQKFSDCPHIDPMTHNLNRILIDNGYQPEWILIQKEIRETIEKLRKTIIASRNKVGDPMTIQKEKQWKEVCEEFRENIKILNKRINDFNLVVPILSRQMVHFNADKEIAHVQDIFEAQMKNKAEAEAKKTEAEMEHGRHDIKTIVLKWIARILK
;
A
#
# COMPACT_ATOMS: atom_id res chain seq x y z
N MET A 1 8.73 -42.03 -47.43
CA MET A 1 8.62 -40.57 -47.61
C MET A 1 7.36 -40.14 -46.87
N SER A 2 7.44 -39.80 -45.58
CA SER A 2 6.25 -39.39 -44.82
C SER A 2 5.91 -37.94 -45.12
N GLU A 3 4.67 -37.71 -45.54
CA GLU A 3 4.10 -36.39 -45.81
C GLU A 3 3.84 -35.68 -44.47
N HIS A 4 4.81 -34.90 -43.98
CA HIS A 4 4.62 -34.09 -42.77
C HIS A 4 4.03 -32.72 -43.12
N LYS A 5 2.76 -32.56 -42.76
CA LYS A 5 1.98 -31.32 -42.84
C LYS A 5 2.54 -30.29 -41.83
N PRO A 6 2.60 -28.99 -42.15
CA PRO A 6 3.04 -27.98 -41.19
C PRO A 6 2.10 -27.98 -39.98
N GLN A 7 2.62 -28.34 -38.80
CA GLN A 7 1.86 -28.32 -37.56
C GLN A 7 1.64 -26.88 -37.09
N ASN A 8 0.41 -26.56 -36.67
CA ASN A 8 0.11 -25.27 -36.07
C ASN A 8 0.80 -25.16 -34.69
N VAL A 9 1.26 -23.96 -34.35
CA VAL A 9 1.97 -23.69 -33.07
C VAL A 9 1.16 -24.16 -31.85
N ILE A 10 -0.16 -23.94 -31.86
CA ILE A 10 -1.08 -24.34 -30.79
C ILE A 10 -1.11 -25.86 -30.61
N ASP A 11 -1.06 -26.61 -31.71
CA ASP A 11 -1.10 -28.07 -31.69
C ASP A 11 0.23 -28.64 -31.16
N SER A 12 1.36 -27.97 -31.45
CA SER A 12 2.67 -28.31 -30.89
C SER A 12 2.74 -28.11 -29.37
N TYR A 13 2.15 -27.05 -28.81
CA TYR A 13 2.06 -26.87 -27.35
C TYR A 13 1.20 -27.95 -26.69
N LYS A 14 0.07 -28.34 -27.30
CA LYS A 14 -0.78 -29.43 -26.81
C LYS A 14 -0.06 -30.77 -26.84
N LEU A 15 0.73 -31.04 -27.89
CA LEU A 15 1.49 -32.27 -28.05
C LEU A 15 2.58 -32.42 -26.98
N LEU A 16 3.21 -31.31 -26.59
CA LEU A 16 4.16 -31.24 -25.47
C LEU A 16 3.49 -31.14 -24.09
N LYS A 17 2.15 -31.14 -24.02
CA LYS A 17 1.34 -31.00 -22.80
C LYS A 17 1.61 -29.70 -22.03
N LEU A 18 1.85 -28.60 -22.74
CA LEU A 18 2.14 -27.28 -22.15
C LEU A 18 1.04 -26.26 -22.47
N GLN A 19 1.00 -25.19 -21.68
CA GLN A 19 0.15 -24.03 -21.91
C GLN A 19 0.93 -22.92 -22.65
N GLU A 20 0.20 -22.02 -23.30
CA GLU A 20 0.80 -20.85 -23.96
C GLU A 20 1.35 -19.88 -22.88
N GLY A 21 2.68 -19.67 -22.87
CA GLY A 21 3.35 -18.78 -21.90
C GLY A 21 4.27 -19.46 -20.87
N CYS A 22 4.53 -20.77 -21.02
CA CYS A 22 5.49 -21.49 -20.16
C CYS A 22 6.95 -21.01 -20.36
N SER A 23 7.80 -21.26 -19.35
CA SER A 23 9.23 -20.94 -19.42
C SER A 23 9.96 -21.87 -20.38
N LEU A 24 11.10 -21.42 -20.92
CA LEU A 24 11.95 -22.22 -21.79
C LEU A 24 12.44 -23.51 -21.09
N ASP A 25 12.65 -23.45 -19.78
CA ASP A 25 13.05 -24.61 -18.98
C ASP A 25 11.90 -25.62 -18.82
N ASP A 26 10.66 -25.16 -18.75
CA ASP A 26 9.48 -26.03 -18.69
C ASP A 26 9.31 -26.81 -20.01
N VAL A 27 9.57 -26.14 -21.14
CA VAL A 27 9.54 -26.76 -22.48
C VAL A 27 10.62 -27.83 -22.62
N LYS A 28 11.82 -27.60 -22.09
CA LYS A 28 12.90 -28.60 -22.07
C LYS A 28 12.54 -29.80 -21.19
N ASN A 29 11.99 -29.54 -20.00
CA ASN A 29 11.67 -30.60 -19.06
C ASN A 29 10.56 -31.51 -19.60
N SER A 30 9.51 -30.94 -20.20
CA SER A 30 8.44 -31.76 -20.79
C SER A 30 8.92 -32.55 -22.01
N PHE A 31 9.78 -31.98 -22.84
CA PHE A 31 10.43 -32.71 -23.93
C PHE A 31 11.28 -33.88 -23.41
N LEU A 32 12.09 -33.67 -22.37
CA LEU A 32 12.91 -34.73 -21.79
C LEU A 32 12.07 -35.86 -21.18
N GLU A 33 10.93 -35.55 -20.56
CA GLU A 33 10.00 -36.54 -20.03
C GLU A 33 9.35 -37.37 -21.14
N LEU A 34 8.90 -36.71 -22.21
CA LEU A 34 8.29 -37.38 -23.36
C LEU A 34 9.32 -38.18 -24.18
N ALA A 35 10.53 -37.65 -24.35
CA ALA A 35 11.63 -38.36 -25.00
C ALA A 35 11.97 -39.66 -24.25
N LYS A 36 12.05 -39.62 -22.92
CA LYS A 36 12.28 -40.82 -22.11
C LYS A 36 11.19 -41.88 -22.27
N GLN A 37 9.95 -41.48 -22.57
CA GLN A 37 8.80 -42.39 -22.73
C GLN A 37 8.67 -42.98 -24.14
N TYR A 38 8.99 -42.20 -25.17
CA TYR A 38 8.71 -42.55 -26.58
C TYR A 38 9.96 -42.81 -27.43
N HIS A 39 11.17 -42.60 -26.91
CA HIS A 39 12.40 -42.87 -27.66
C HIS A 39 12.54 -44.36 -28.00
N PRO A 40 12.93 -44.73 -29.25
CA PRO A 40 13.00 -46.12 -29.69
C PRO A 40 13.95 -46.99 -28.87
N ASP A 41 15.01 -46.41 -28.31
CA ASP A 41 15.99 -47.11 -27.46
C ASP A 41 15.67 -47.08 -25.95
N SER A 42 14.53 -46.50 -25.53
CA SER A 42 14.18 -46.36 -24.10
C SER A 42 13.78 -47.68 -23.43
N GLY A 43 13.53 -48.74 -24.21
CA GLY A 43 13.06 -50.03 -23.71
C GLY A 43 11.64 -50.01 -23.12
N SER A 44 10.91 -48.89 -23.24
CA SER A 44 9.52 -48.75 -22.79
C SER A 44 8.56 -49.45 -23.75
N VAL A 45 7.43 -49.95 -23.21
CA VAL A 45 6.32 -50.53 -24.01
C VAL A 45 5.69 -49.48 -24.94
N THR A 46 5.84 -48.20 -24.61
CA THR A 46 5.33 -47.05 -25.36
C THR A 46 6.33 -46.48 -26.37
N ALA A 47 7.49 -47.12 -26.57
CA ALA A 47 8.51 -46.63 -27.50
C ALA A 47 8.02 -46.70 -28.95
N ASP A 48 7.96 -45.54 -29.62
CA ASP A 48 7.50 -45.43 -31.00
C ASP A 48 8.30 -44.33 -31.71
N SER A 49 9.04 -44.74 -32.76
CA SER A 49 9.87 -43.84 -33.56
C SER A 49 9.05 -42.74 -34.24
N THR A 50 7.80 -43.00 -34.60
CA THR A 50 6.97 -42.03 -35.33
C THR A 50 6.47 -40.92 -34.41
N ILE A 51 6.09 -41.28 -33.19
CA ILE A 51 5.65 -40.35 -32.14
C ILE A 51 6.84 -39.50 -31.67
N PHE A 52 8.03 -40.09 -31.54
CA PHE A 52 9.23 -39.36 -31.16
C PHE A 52 9.59 -38.25 -32.16
N VAL A 53 9.51 -38.54 -33.46
CA VAL A 53 9.75 -37.52 -34.51
C VAL A 53 8.74 -36.38 -34.42
N GLN A 54 7.46 -36.67 -34.14
CA GLN A 54 6.44 -35.65 -33.95
C GLN A 54 6.70 -34.77 -32.72
N ILE A 55 7.19 -35.36 -31.62
CA ILE A 55 7.56 -34.63 -30.40
C ILE A 55 8.77 -33.71 -30.65
N GLU A 56 9.77 -34.19 -31.39
CA GLU A 56 10.95 -33.40 -31.79
C GLU A 56 10.57 -32.22 -32.69
N GLU A 57 9.72 -32.46 -33.68
CA GLU A 57 9.18 -31.42 -34.57
C GLU A 57 8.42 -30.35 -33.76
N ALA A 58 7.54 -30.76 -32.85
CA ALA A 58 6.80 -29.86 -31.98
C ALA A 58 7.72 -29.01 -31.09
N TYR A 59 8.76 -29.61 -30.50
CA TYR A 59 9.76 -28.89 -29.70
C TYR A 59 10.49 -27.83 -30.52
N ARG A 60 10.93 -28.15 -31.74
CA ARG A 60 11.58 -27.19 -32.63
C ARG A 60 10.66 -26.03 -33.01
N VAL A 61 9.38 -26.28 -33.24
CA VAL A 61 8.40 -25.24 -33.56
C VAL A 61 8.19 -24.30 -32.35
N VAL A 62 8.01 -24.84 -31.16
CA VAL A 62 7.78 -24.06 -29.93
C VAL A 62 8.98 -23.20 -29.55
N VAL A 63 10.20 -23.74 -29.63
CA VAL A 63 11.43 -22.98 -29.36
C VAL A 63 11.60 -21.82 -30.36
N ASN A 64 11.28 -22.04 -31.63
CA ASN A 64 11.33 -20.99 -32.65
C ASN A 64 10.24 -19.91 -32.44
N ASP A 65 9.04 -20.29 -32.01
CA ASP A 65 7.97 -19.35 -31.66
C ASP A 65 8.37 -18.46 -30.47
N MET A 66 8.92 -19.05 -29.40
CA MET A 66 9.42 -18.30 -28.25
C MET A 66 10.58 -17.36 -28.64
N ALA A 67 11.52 -17.82 -29.47
CA ALA A 67 12.61 -16.99 -29.96
C ALA A 67 12.12 -15.82 -30.84
N LYS A 68 11.05 -16.03 -31.62
CA LYS A 68 10.40 -14.96 -32.40
C LYS A 68 9.65 -13.97 -31.49
N LYS A 69 8.94 -14.44 -30.48
CA LYS A 69 8.23 -13.60 -29.48
C LYS A 69 9.19 -12.73 -28.68
N ILE A 70 10.35 -13.27 -28.29
CA ILE A 70 11.41 -12.50 -27.61
C ILE A 70 11.94 -11.42 -28.57
N LYS A 71 12.31 -11.79 -29.80
CA LYS A 71 12.79 -10.82 -30.81
C LYS A 71 11.77 -9.76 -31.21
N SER A 72 10.47 -10.07 -31.25
CA SER A 72 9.44 -9.07 -31.56
C SER A 72 9.25 -8.10 -30.41
N ARG A 73 9.32 -8.58 -29.16
CA ARG A 73 9.25 -7.73 -27.97
C ARG A 73 10.47 -6.80 -27.86
N ASP A 74 11.66 -7.35 -28.09
CA ASP A 74 12.90 -6.56 -28.09
C ASP A 74 12.91 -5.53 -29.25
N LYS A 75 12.32 -5.84 -30.41
CA LYS A 75 12.16 -4.89 -31.52
C LYS A 75 11.16 -3.78 -31.23
N GLU A 76 10.06 -4.07 -30.53
CA GLU A 76 9.09 -3.05 -30.11
C GLU A 76 9.73 -2.11 -29.07
N GLU A 77 10.53 -2.65 -28.15
CA GLU A 77 11.31 -1.87 -27.17
C GLU A 77 12.45 -1.06 -27.84
N GLU A 78 13.16 -1.63 -28.81
CA GLU A 78 14.20 -0.92 -29.59
C GLU A 78 13.62 0.17 -30.50
N GLU A 79 12.46 -0.06 -31.17
CA GLU A 79 11.80 0.97 -31.99
C GLU A 79 11.30 2.16 -31.15
N ASP A 80 10.90 1.93 -29.90
CA ASP A 80 10.47 2.99 -28.99
C ASP A 80 11.67 3.72 -28.34
N GLU A 81 12.79 3.03 -28.11
CA GLU A 81 14.06 3.67 -27.72
C GLU A 81 14.70 4.48 -28.87
N ASP A 82 14.68 3.99 -30.10
CA ASP A 82 15.30 4.65 -31.26
C ASP A 82 14.52 5.90 -31.71
N LYS A 83 13.23 5.99 -31.37
CA LYS A 83 12.45 7.24 -31.51
C LYS A 83 12.85 8.31 -30.48
N LEU A 84 13.44 7.92 -29.34
CA LEU A 84 13.82 8.82 -28.24
C LEU A 84 15.32 9.16 -28.22
N LYS A 85 16.17 8.36 -28.89
CA LYS A 85 17.58 8.69 -29.10
C LYS A 85 17.68 9.88 -30.07
N SER A 86 17.92 11.06 -29.50
CA SER A 86 18.29 12.27 -30.24
C SER A 86 19.45 11.93 -31.18
N LYS A 87 19.22 11.91 -32.49
CA LYS A 87 20.26 11.68 -33.50
C LYS A 87 21.43 12.62 -33.18
N ALA A 88 22.54 12.05 -32.69
CA ALA A 88 23.72 12.81 -32.35
C ALA A 88 24.10 13.63 -33.59
N VAL A 89 24.18 14.95 -33.40
CA VAL A 89 24.51 15.89 -34.47
C VAL A 89 25.94 15.57 -34.90
N GLN A 90 26.08 14.76 -35.96
CA GLN A 90 27.37 14.56 -36.57
C GLN A 90 27.81 15.90 -37.14
N HIS A 91 28.85 16.43 -36.52
CA HIS A 91 29.48 17.67 -36.87
C HIS A 91 29.98 17.60 -38.33
N ARG A 92 29.28 18.35 -39.19
CA ARG A 92 29.66 18.89 -40.51
C ARG A 92 29.40 17.98 -41.72
N GLN A 93 28.55 18.47 -42.65
CA GLN A 93 28.95 19.08 -43.94
C GLN A 93 27.72 19.21 -44.85
N TYR A 94 27.24 20.46 -45.01
CA TYR A 94 26.06 20.91 -45.76
C TYR A 94 24.69 20.39 -45.29
N LEU A 95 23.70 21.27 -45.45
CA LEU A 95 22.28 20.97 -45.34
C LEU A 95 21.94 19.88 -46.38
N ASN A 96 22.07 18.62 -45.98
CA ASN A 96 21.54 17.52 -46.78
C ASN A 96 20.03 17.60 -46.69
N PHE A 97 19.42 18.34 -47.62
CA PHE A 97 17.97 18.50 -47.76
C PHE A 97 17.27 17.19 -48.22
N GLU A 98 17.83 16.03 -47.86
CA GLU A 98 17.35 14.71 -48.26
C GLU A 98 17.18 14.53 -49.79
N GLY A 99 17.84 15.37 -50.61
CA GLY A 99 17.68 15.40 -52.07
C GLY A 99 16.47 16.22 -52.56
N ILE A 100 15.74 16.89 -51.66
CA ILE A 100 14.59 17.74 -51.98
C ILE A 100 15.04 19.14 -52.40
N GLY A 101 14.50 19.59 -53.52
CA GLY A 101 14.58 20.96 -54.02
C GLY A 101 15.69 21.20 -55.05
N PHE A 102 15.49 22.22 -55.88
CA PHE A 102 16.36 22.59 -56.99
C PHE A 102 16.73 24.09 -56.93
N GLY A 103 17.85 24.46 -57.57
CA GLY A 103 18.33 25.85 -57.58
C GLY A 103 19.40 26.14 -56.54
N THR A 104 19.50 27.42 -56.15
CA THR A 104 20.55 27.92 -55.25
C THR A 104 20.39 27.35 -53.83
N PRO A 105 21.46 27.31 -53.00
CA PRO A 105 21.38 26.78 -51.65
C PRO A 105 20.26 27.39 -50.78
N SER A 106 20.00 28.70 -50.92
CA SER A 106 18.94 29.40 -50.18
C SER A 106 17.53 29.08 -50.69
N GLN A 107 17.35 28.82 -51.99
CA GLN A 107 16.07 28.36 -52.54
C GLN A 107 15.75 26.94 -52.06
N ARG A 108 16.76 26.07 -52.07
CA ARG A 108 16.64 24.68 -51.59
C ARG A 108 16.34 24.63 -50.09
N GLU A 109 16.92 25.54 -49.31
CA GLU A 109 16.62 25.71 -47.89
C GLU A 109 15.15 26.03 -47.64
N ARG A 110 14.59 27.02 -48.35
CA ARG A 110 13.17 27.38 -48.20
C ARG A 110 12.25 26.23 -48.59
N GLN A 111 12.54 25.52 -49.67
CA GLN A 111 11.76 24.37 -50.12
C GLN A 111 11.81 23.22 -49.12
N TYR A 112 12.99 22.94 -48.54
CA TYR A 112 13.12 21.90 -47.52
C TYR A 112 12.45 22.29 -46.20
N ILE A 113 12.48 23.56 -45.81
CA ILE A 113 11.74 24.06 -44.66
C ILE A 113 10.24 23.82 -44.87
N GLN A 114 9.70 24.13 -46.06
CA GLN A 114 8.30 23.86 -46.38
C GLN A 114 7.98 22.35 -46.33
N PHE A 115 8.80 21.52 -46.98
CA PHE A 115 8.65 20.07 -46.96
C PHE A 115 8.66 19.48 -45.53
N ARG A 116 9.51 20.01 -44.65
CA ARG A 116 9.54 19.59 -43.23
C ARG A 116 8.26 19.95 -42.50
N VAL A 117 7.68 21.12 -42.78
CA VAL A 117 6.42 21.55 -42.19
C VAL A 117 5.28 20.65 -42.68
N ASP A 118 5.23 20.37 -43.98
CA ASP A 118 4.21 19.52 -44.57
C ASP A 118 4.28 18.09 -44.01
N ARG A 119 5.47 17.49 -43.97
CA ARG A 119 5.70 16.16 -43.37
C ARG A 119 5.34 16.10 -41.89
N ALA A 120 5.67 17.15 -41.12
CA ALA A 120 5.27 17.22 -39.72
C ALA A 120 3.74 17.30 -39.57
N SER A 121 3.08 18.05 -40.45
CA SER A 121 1.62 18.17 -40.46
C SER A 121 0.93 16.84 -40.80
N GLU A 122 1.45 16.08 -41.78
CA GLU A 122 0.97 14.75 -42.13
C GLU A 122 1.15 13.77 -40.97
N GLN A 123 2.31 13.77 -40.30
CA GLN A 123 2.55 12.92 -39.13
C GLN A 123 1.59 13.22 -37.97
N ILE A 124 1.29 14.49 -37.72
CA ILE A 124 0.30 14.88 -36.70
C ILE A 124 -1.10 14.37 -37.09
N MET A 125 -1.48 14.46 -38.36
CA MET A 125 -2.76 13.99 -38.86
C MET A 125 -2.88 12.46 -38.79
N GLU A 126 -1.86 11.72 -39.22
CA GLU A 126 -1.79 10.26 -39.10
C GLU A 126 -1.86 9.81 -37.64
N TYR A 127 -1.15 10.50 -36.75
CA TYR A 127 -1.19 10.20 -35.32
C TYR A 127 -2.60 10.39 -34.76
N ARG A 128 -3.25 11.51 -35.09
CA ARG A 128 -4.65 11.76 -34.72
C ARG A 128 -5.58 10.70 -35.27
N GLN A 129 -5.41 10.28 -36.53
CA GLN A 129 -6.21 9.23 -37.15
C GLN A 129 -6.03 7.89 -36.42
N ARG A 130 -4.79 7.48 -36.13
CA ARG A 130 -4.51 6.27 -35.33
C ARG A 130 -5.07 6.34 -33.92
N GLN A 131 -5.08 7.52 -33.30
CA GLN A 131 -5.73 7.72 -32.00
C GLN A 131 -7.25 7.52 -32.12
N MET A 132 -7.90 8.14 -33.10
CA MET A 132 -9.34 7.95 -33.35
C MET A 132 -9.68 6.48 -33.65
N ASP A 133 -8.87 5.78 -34.45
CA ASP A 133 -9.08 4.35 -34.76
C ASP A 133 -8.93 3.46 -33.52
N ARG A 134 -7.98 3.78 -32.62
CA ARG A 134 -7.86 3.12 -31.31
C ARG A 134 -9.05 3.42 -30.40
N GLU A 135 -9.53 4.65 -30.39
CA GLU A 135 -10.70 5.06 -29.61
C GLU A 135 -11.99 4.39 -30.12
N LEU A 136 -12.17 4.25 -31.43
CA LEU A 136 -13.27 3.49 -32.03
C LEU A 136 -13.20 2.00 -31.68
N ALA A 137 -12.00 1.40 -31.65
CA ALA A 137 -11.79 0.02 -31.21
C ALA A 137 -12.03 -0.18 -29.69
N MET A 138 -11.93 0.88 -28.88
CA MET A 138 -12.14 0.87 -27.43
C MET A 138 -13.51 1.46 -27.00
N GLY A 139 -14.41 1.74 -27.95
CA GLY A 139 -15.62 2.54 -27.75
C GLY A 139 -16.56 2.07 -26.64
N ASP A 140 -16.68 0.76 -26.40
CA ASP A 140 -17.62 0.22 -25.41
C ASP A 140 -17.22 0.53 -23.95
N VAL A 141 -15.92 0.68 -23.67
CA VAL A 141 -15.39 0.94 -22.32
C VAL A 141 -15.28 2.45 -22.06
N MET A 142 -15.07 3.26 -23.10
CA MET A 142 -14.91 4.71 -23.01
C MET A 142 -16.26 5.43 -22.85
N LEU A 143 -17.29 5.02 -23.61
CA LEU A 143 -18.65 5.59 -23.48
C LEU A 143 -19.23 5.43 -22.07
N ALA A 144 -18.98 4.29 -21.42
CA ALA A 144 -19.42 4.06 -20.04
C ALA A 144 -18.69 4.97 -19.03
N LYS A 145 -17.42 5.32 -19.29
CA LYS A 145 -16.64 6.26 -18.45
C LYS A 145 -17.11 7.70 -18.68
N ASP A 146 -17.38 8.09 -19.92
CA ASP A 146 -17.83 9.44 -20.28
C ASP A 146 -19.25 9.74 -19.79
N LEU A 147 -20.16 8.75 -19.84
CA LEU A 147 -21.48 8.87 -19.23
C LEU A 147 -21.41 9.00 -17.70
N LYS A 148 -20.44 8.36 -17.04
CA LYS A 148 -20.20 8.52 -15.60
C LYS A 148 -19.58 9.88 -15.27
N GLN A 149 -18.60 10.33 -16.06
CA GLN A 149 -17.95 11.64 -15.87
C GLN A 149 -18.91 12.80 -16.14
N SER A 150 -19.72 12.74 -17.19
CA SER A 150 -20.75 13.74 -17.49
C SER A 150 -21.84 13.81 -16.41
N LYS A 151 -22.28 12.66 -15.87
CA LYS A 151 -23.17 12.64 -14.71
C LYS A 151 -22.53 13.28 -13.48
N LYS A 152 -21.24 13.01 -13.21
CA LYS A 152 -20.49 13.67 -12.13
C LYS A 152 -20.42 15.19 -12.33
N ALA A 153 -20.10 15.66 -13.54
CA ALA A 153 -20.02 17.09 -13.85
C ALA A 153 -21.39 17.81 -13.71
N LYS A 154 -22.48 17.15 -14.10
CA LYS A 154 -23.84 17.68 -13.89
C LYS A 154 -24.19 17.76 -12.40
N ILE A 155 -23.78 16.76 -11.62
CA ILE A 155 -23.98 16.76 -10.16
C ILE A 155 -23.15 17.88 -9.51
N THR A 156 -21.90 18.08 -9.91
CA THR A 156 -21.07 19.17 -9.36
C THR A 156 -21.64 20.54 -9.71
N GLN A 157 -22.08 20.77 -10.95
CA GLN A 157 -22.73 22.03 -11.34
C GLN A 157 -24.05 22.27 -10.59
N ALA A 158 -24.84 21.22 -10.34
CA ALA A 158 -26.06 21.34 -9.55
C ALA A 158 -25.76 21.69 -8.08
N ILE A 159 -24.71 21.09 -7.50
CA ILE A 159 -24.23 21.43 -6.16
C ILE A 159 -23.71 22.87 -6.12
N GLU A 160 -22.90 23.29 -7.10
CA GLU A 160 -22.39 24.67 -7.20
C GLU A 160 -23.53 25.69 -7.24
N ARG A 161 -24.57 25.41 -8.04
CA ARG A 161 -25.76 26.28 -8.09
C ARG A 161 -26.50 26.32 -6.76
N LEU A 162 -26.69 25.17 -6.12
CA LEU A 162 -27.32 25.10 -4.79
C LEU A 162 -26.53 25.89 -3.74
N VAL A 163 -25.20 25.77 -3.77
CA VAL A 163 -24.31 26.51 -2.88
C VAL A 163 -24.39 28.01 -3.15
N GLU A 164 -24.41 28.44 -4.40
CA GLU A 164 -24.58 29.85 -4.79
C GLU A 164 -25.91 30.42 -4.29
N ASP A 165 -27.02 29.70 -4.49
CA ASP A 165 -28.34 30.10 -4.00
C ASP A 165 -28.33 30.24 -2.46
N LEU A 166 -27.65 29.32 -1.76
CA LEU A 166 -27.53 29.34 -0.29
C LEU A 166 -26.65 30.49 0.21
N ILE A 167 -25.59 30.83 -0.52
CA ILE A 167 -24.73 31.99 -0.24
C ILE A 167 -25.54 33.28 -0.43
N GLN A 168 -26.29 33.42 -1.52
CA GLN A 168 -27.11 34.60 -1.78
C GLN A 168 -28.21 34.77 -0.74
N GLU A 169 -28.86 33.68 -0.31
CA GLU A 169 -29.83 33.72 0.79
C GLU A 169 -29.18 34.18 2.11
N SER A 170 -27.98 33.65 2.41
CA SER A 170 -27.23 34.00 3.63
C SER A 170 -26.73 35.46 3.59
N MET A 171 -26.39 35.97 2.41
CA MET A 171 -26.06 37.39 2.19
C MET A 171 -27.29 38.28 2.39
N ALA A 172 -28.46 37.89 1.86
CA ALA A 172 -29.71 38.64 2.05
C ALA A 172 -30.18 38.68 3.50
N LYS A 173 -29.93 37.60 4.26
CA LYS A 173 -30.17 37.51 5.71
C LYS A 173 -29.20 38.36 6.56
N GLY A 174 -28.06 38.76 5.99
CA GLY A 174 -27.02 39.50 6.71
C GLY A 174 -26.16 38.62 7.63
N ASP A 175 -26.13 37.30 7.41
CA ASP A 175 -25.33 36.37 8.24
C ASP A 175 -23.82 36.68 8.17
N PHE A 176 -23.37 37.33 7.09
CA PHE A 176 -21.98 37.76 6.89
C PHE A 176 -21.66 39.14 7.53
N ASP A 177 -22.64 39.85 8.08
CA ASP A 177 -22.43 41.23 8.51
C ASP A 177 -21.72 41.39 9.86
N ASN A 178 -21.81 40.39 10.74
CA ASN A 178 -21.25 40.41 12.09
C ASN A 178 -20.19 39.31 12.31
N LEU A 179 -19.41 38.99 11.28
CA LEU A 179 -18.31 38.03 11.40
C LEU A 179 -17.20 38.56 12.32
N SER A 180 -16.68 37.69 13.17
CA SER A 180 -15.54 38.01 14.03
C SER A 180 -14.32 38.41 13.19
N GLY A 181 -13.89 39.67 13.29
CA GLY A 181 -12.75 40.19 12.54
C GLY A 181 -13.08 40.90 11.23
N LYS A 182 -14.36 41.15 10.91
CA LYS A 182 -14.76 42.00 9.77
C LYS A 182 -14.08 43.37 9.87
N GLY A 183 -13.41 43.79 8.79
CA GLY A 183 -12.69 45.07 8.70
C GLY A 183 -11.33 45.12 9.41
N LYS A 184 -10.91 44.04 10.11
CA LYS A 184 -9.57 43.93 10.68
C LYS A 184 -8.63 43.21 9.69
N PRO A 185 -7.32 43.54 9.67
CA PRO A 185 -6.36 42.78 8.86
C PRO A 185 -6.39 41.31 9.26
N LEU A 186 -6.37 40.42 8.27
CA LEU A 186 -6.44 38.98 8.50
C LEU A 186 -5.23 38.54 9.32
N GLN A 187 -5.46 37.88 10.46
CA GLN A 187 -4.40 37.28 11.26
C GLN A 187 -3.93 35.98 10.58
N LYS A 188 -3.17 36.10 9.50
CA LYS A 188 -2.77 34.94 8.69
C LYS A 188 -1.47 34.28 9.12
N PHE A 189 -0.72 34.86 10.06
CA PHE A 189 0.70 34.49 10.28
C PHE A 189 1.22 34.59 11.73
N SER A 190 0.35 34.59 12.75
CA SER A 190 0.80 34.79 14.15
C SER A 190 1.70 33.66 14.66
N ASP A 191 1.48 32.44 14.20
CA ASP A 191 1.97 31.26 14.92
C ASP A 191 3.29 30.72 14.34
N CYS A 192 3.64 31.07 13.10
CA CYS A 192 4.83 30.57 12.41
C CYS A 192 5.41 31.62 11.44
N PRO A 193 6.20 32.61 11.92
CA PRO A 193 6.77 33.68 11.10
C PRO A 193 7.70 33.21 9.97
N HIS A 194 8.22 31.99 10.07
CA HIS A 194 9.19 31.42 9.13
C HIS A 194 8.55 30.52 8.05
N ILE A 195 7.23 30.29 8.09
CA ILE A 195 6.54 29.46 7.10
C ILE A 195 5.95 30.37 6.01
N ASP A 196 6.18 30.00 4.75
CA ASP A 196 5.62 30.71 3.62
C ASP A 196 4.08 30.73 3.66
N PRO A 197 3.43 31.87 3.36
CA PRO A 197 1.98 32.01 3.38
C PRO A 197 1.19 30.96 2.60
N MET A 198 1.69 30.50 1.45
CA MET A 198 1.01 29.49 0.64
C MET A 198 1.01 28.14 1.37
N THR A 199 2.17 27.76 1.93
CA THR A 199 2.35 26.52 2.70
C THR A 199 1.48 26.49 3.95
N HIS A 200 1.43 27.60 4.69
CA HIS A 200 0.58 27.71 5.87
C HIS A 200 -0.91 27.58 5.52
N ASN A 201 -1.37 28.26 4.47
CA ASN A 201 -2.76 28.15 4.03
C ASN A 201 -3.12 26.74 3.57
N LEU A 202 -2.23 26.07 2.83
CA LEU A 202 -2.43 24.69 2.42
C LEU A 202 -2.55 23.76 3.64
N ASN A 203 -1.61 23.85 4.59
CA ASN A 203 -1.65 23.06 5.81
C ASN A 203 -2.92 23.32 6.62
N ARG A 204 -3.38 24.57 6.71
CA ARG A 204 -4.65 24.92 7.35
C ARG A 204 -5.83 24.24 6.65
N ILE A 205 -5.93 24.36 5.33
CA ILE A 205 -7.00 23.72 4.55
C ILE A 205 -6.99 22.20 4.77
N LEU A 206 -5.81 21.57 4.75
CA LEU A 206 -5.68 20.14 5.02
C LEU A 206 -6.19 19.78 6.42
N ILE A 207 -5.80 20.54 7.45
CA ILE A 207 -6.24 20.33 8.83
C ILE A 207 -7.75 20.53 8.97
N ASP A 208 -8.31 21.58 8.38
CA ASP A 208 -9.76 21.89 8.42
C ASP A 208 -10.59 20.78 7.76
N ASN A 209 -10.05 20.14 6.70
CA ASN A 209 -10.64 18.97 6.06
C ASN A 209 -10.36 17.65 6.80
N GLY A 210 -9.67 17.69 7.94
CA GLY A 210 -9.33 16.51 8.74
C GLY A 210 -8.26 15.62 8.10
N TYR A 211 -7.49 16.13 7.14
CA TYR A 211 -6.39 15.39 6.52
C TYR A 211 -5.26 15.18 7.53
N GLN A 212 -4.85 13.92 7.69
CA GLN A 212 -3.78 13.52 8.60
C GLN A 212 -2.65 12.83 7.82
N PRO A 213 -1.40 13.29 7.96
CA PRO A 213 -0.25 12.59 7.42
C PRO A 213 -0.18 11.14 7.90
N GLU A 214 0.26 10.25 7.01
CA GLU A 214 0.33 8.80 7.26
C GLU A 214 1.09 8.45 8.56
N TRP A 215 2.23 9.10 8.81
CA TRP A 215 3.01 8.85 10.02
C TRP A 215 2.24 9.16 11.31
N ILE A 216 1.29 10.11 11.30
CA ILE A 216 0.44 10.40 12.48
C ILE A 216 -0.49 9.22 12.77
N LEU A 217 -1.07 8.63 11.72
CA LEU A 217 -1.92 7.45 11.84
C LEU A 217 -1.10 6.26 12.38
N ILE A 218 0.08 6.01 11.80
CA ILE A 218 1.00 4.96 12.27
C ILE A 218 1.39 5.20 13.74
N GLN A 219 1.67 6.46 14.13
CA GLN A 219 2.00 6.79 15.52
C GLN A 219 0.84 6.45 16.46
N LYS A 220 -0.40 6.75 16.06
CA LYS A 220 -1.60 6.42 16.84
C LYS A 220 -1.77 4.91 16.98
N GLU A 221 -1.62 4.16 15.89
CA GLU A 221 -1.65 2.70 15.90
C GLU A 221 -0.60 2.10 16.85
N ILE A 222 0.64 2.60 16.80
CA ILE A 222 1.72 2.16 17.70
C ILE A 222 1.35 2.41 19.17
N ARG A 223 0.77 3.57 19.50
CA ARG A 223 0.34 3.87 20.87
C ARG A 223 -0.79 2.94 21.33
N GLU A 224 -1.80 2.74 20.49
CA GLU A 224 -2.93 1.86 20.79
C GLU A 224 -2.49 0.40 20.96
N THR A 225 -1.55 -0.07 20.13
CA THR A 225 -0.99 -1.43 20.25
C THR A 225 -0.18 -1.58 21.53
N ILE A 226 0.64 -0.60 21.91
CA ILE A 226 1.35 -0.59 23.20
C ILE A 226 0.37 -0.70 24.37
N GLU A 227 -0.70 0.11 24.36
CA GLU A 227 -1.72 0.06 25.42
C GLU A 227 -2.42 -1.30 25.49
N LYS A 228 -2.79 -1.88 24.34
CA LYS A 228 -3.41 -3.20 24.27
C LYS A 228 -2.47 -4.27 24.83
N LEU A 229 -1.20 -4.27 24.41
CA LEU A 229 -0.20 -5.22 24.90
C LEU A 229 0.00 -5.12 26.42
N ARG A 230 0.13 -3.89 26.95
CA ARG A 230 0.22 -3.65 28.41
C ARG A 230 -1.01 -4.14 29.17
N LYS A 231 -2.22 -3.85 28.68
CA LYS A 231 -3.47 -4.34 29.29
C LYS A 231 -3.55 -5.86 29.28
N THR A 232 -3.17 -6.50 28.17
CA THR A 232 -3.20 -7.96 28.03
C THR A 232 -2.24 -8.64 29.01
N ILE A 233 -1.00 -8.14 29.16
CA ILE A 233 -0.01 -8.76 30.05
C ILE A 233 -0.36 -8.56 31.55
N ILE A 234 -0.92 -7.41 31.92
CA ILE A 234 -1.43 -7.19 33.28
C ILE A 234 -2.62 -8.12 33.55
N ALA A 235 -3.54 -8.26 32.59
CA ALA A 235 -4.69 -9.13 32.73
C ALA A 235 -4.29 -10.61 32.81
N SER A 236 -3.32 -11.06 32.02
CA SER A 236 -2.81 -12.44 32.11
C SER A 236 -2.10 -12.69 33.44
N ARG A 237 -1.34 -11.71 33.96
CA ARG A 237 -0.71 -11.82 35.28
C ARG A 237 -1.76 -11.97 36.39
N ASN A 238 -2.81 -11.16 36.35
CA ASN A 238 -3.91 -11.22 37.31
C ASN A 238 -4.68 -12.55 37.28
N LYS A 239 -4.79 -13.19 36.11
CA LYS A 239 -5.46 -14.50 35.95
C LYS A 239 -4.67 -15.66 36.58
N VAL A 240 -3.34 -15.59 36.54
CA VAL A 240 -2.48 -16.64 37.11
C VAL A 240 -2.68 -16.70 38.63
N GLY A 241 -2.72 -15.54 39.30
CA GLY A 241 -2.93 -15.42 40.74
C GLY A 241 -1.83 -16.08 41.58
N ASP A 242 -1.87 -15.89 42.90
CA ASP A 242 -1.01 -16.60 43.86
C ASP A 242 -1.83 -17.60 44.69
N PRO A 243 -1.28 -18.78 45.04
CA PRO A 243 0.06 -19.29 44.73
C PRO A 243 0.20 -19.83 43.31
N MET A 244 1.38 -19.65 42.71
CA MET A 244 1.68 -20.15 41.38
C MET A 244 1.84 -21.69 41.37
N THR A 245 0.89 -22.40 40.77
CA THR A 245 1.02 -23.84 40.47
C THR A 245 1.99 -24.03 39.28
N ILE A 246 2.72 -25.14 39.23
CA ILE A 246 3.68 -25.47 38.14
C ILE A 246 3.06 -25.30 36.74
N GLN A 247 1.80 -25.72 36.57
CA GLN A 247 1.09 -25.57 35.29
C GLN A 247 0.83 -24.10 34.93
N LYS A 248 0.48 -23.27 35.91
CA LYS A 248 0.24 -21.83 35.71
C LYS A 248 1.54 -21.07 35.47
N GLU A 249 2.65 -21.52 36.06
CA GLU A 249 3.98 -20.97 35.77
C GLU A 249 4.38 -21.24 34.32
N LYS A 250 4.09 -22.45 33.81
CA LYS A 250 4.31 -22.79 32.40
C LYS A 250 3.47 -21.90 31.48
N GLN A 251 2.18 -21.72 31.79
CA GLN A 251 1.29 -20.82 31.04
C GLN A 251 1.79 -19.37 31.07
N TRP A 252 2.31 -18.90 32.21
CA TRP A 252 2.89 -17.57 32.31
C TRP A 252 4.13 -17.42 31.42
N LYS A 253 5.00 -18.43 31.35
CA LYS A 253 6.17 -18.45 30.46
C LYS A 253 5.75 -18.41 28.99
N GLU A 254 4.74 -19.18 28.60
CA GLU A 254 4.19 -19.16 27.23
C GLU A 254 3.66 -17.77 26.87
N VAL A 255 2.88 -17.13 27.76
CA VAL A 255 2.38 -15.77 27.56
C VAL A 255 3.53 -14.74 27.48
N CYS A 256 4.60 -14.91 28.26
CA CYS A 256 5.79 -14.06 28.17
C CYS A 256 6.48 -14.18 26.80
N GLU A 257 6.56 -15.39 26.24
CA GLU A 257 7.13 -15.61 24.91
C GLU A 257 6.27 -15.00 23.80
N GLU A 258 4.94 -15.20 23.84
CA GLU A 258 4.02 -14.55 22.90
C GLU A 258 4.13 -13.02 22.98
N PHE A 259 4.26 -12.47 24.19
CA PHE A 259 4.46 -11.04 24.40
C PHE A 259 5.79 -10.54 23.80
N ARG A 260 6.87 -11.32 23.94
CA ARG A 260 8.17 -11.02 23.32
C ARG A 260 8.07 -11.01 21.79
N GLU A 261 7.34 -11.95 21.20
CA GLU A 261 7.11 -11.97 19.75
C GLU A 261 6.31 -10.75 19.27
N ASN A 262 5.23 -10.41 19.99
CA ASN A 262 4.43 -9.22 19.69
C ASN A 262 5.27 -7.93 19.78
N ILE A 263 6.17 -7.82 20.76
CA ILE A 263 7.10 -6.69 20.86
C ILE A 263 8.09 -6.66 19.69
N LYS A 264 8.58 -7.80 19.21
CA LYS A 264 9.43 -7.82 18.00
C LYS A 264 8.69 -7.27 16.79
N ILE A 265 7.42 -7.62 16.61
CA ILE A 265 6.57 -7.09 15.54
C ILE A 265 6.35 -5.58 15.72
N LEU A 266 6.04 -5.13 16.94
CA LEU A 266 5.89 -3.72 17.26
C LEU A 266 7.17 -2.93 16.97
N ASN A 267 8.35 -3.45 17.34
CA ASN A 267 9.62 -2.80 17.09
C ASN A 267 9.96 -2.67 15.60
N LYS A 268 9.53 -3.65 14.77
CA LYS A 268 9.60 -3.50 13.30
C LYS A 268 8.73 -2.35 12.82
N ARG A 269 7.48 -2.25 13.31
CA ARG A 269 6.58 -1.13 12.97
C ARG A 269 7.14 0.22 13.43
N ILE A 270 7.82 0.27 14.57
CA ILE A 270 8.53 1.46 15.06
C ILE A 270 9.68 1.84 14.11
N ASN A 271 10.41 0.87 13.56
CA ASN A 271 11.43 1.18 12.54
C ASN A 271 10.80 1.80 11.30
N ASP A 272 9.74 1.22 10.77
CA ASP A 272 9.03 1.75 9.60
C ASP A 272 8.55 3.18 9.87
N PHE A 273 7.97 3.42 11.06
CA PHE A 273 7.58 4.75 11.51
C PHE A 273 8.77 5.72 11.53
N ASN A 274 9.90 5.32 12.13
CA ASN A 274 11.09 6.18 12.22
C ASN A 274 11.68 6.54 10.85
N LEU A 275 11.47 5.70 9.82
CA LEU A 275 11.87 5.99 8.45
C LEU A 275 10.98 7.04 7.78
N VAL A 276 9.69 7.07 8.11
CA VAL A 276 8.70 7.98 7.50
C VAL A 276 8.65 9.34 8.22
N VAL A 277 8.97 9.39 9.52
CA VAL A 277 8.85 10.60 10.34
C VAL A 277 9.82 11.70 9.87
N PRO A 278 9.32 12.88 9.48
CA PRO A 278 10.18 13.96 8.97
C PRO A 278 11.05 14.64 10.02
N ILE A 279 10.74 14.48 11.31
CA ILE A 279 11.38 15.21 12.42
C ILE A 279 12.06 14.21 13.37
N LEU A 280 13.38 14.29 13.47
CA LEU A 280 14.18 13.37 14.30
C LEU A 280 13.71 13.31 15.76
N SER A 281 13.30 14.44 16.35
CA SER A 281 12.83 14.50 17.73
C SER A 281 11.51 13.77 17.99
N ARG A 282 10.76 13.42 16.94
CA ARG A 282 9.49 12.69 17.03
C ARG A 282 9.63 11.19 16.74
N GLN A 283 10.84 10.72 16.45
CA GLN A 283 11.13 9.30 16.33
C GLN A 283 10.98 8.58 17.68
N MET A 284 10.70 7.29 17.62
CA MET A 284 10.44 6.45 18.79
C MET A 284 11.56 5.44 19.02
N VAL A 285 11.84 5.15 20.29
CA VAL A 285 12.81 4.12 20.68
C VAL A 285 12.12 2.75 20.72
N HIS A 286 12.89 1.69 20.49
CA HIS A 286 12.40 0.33 20.65
C HIS A 286 11.93 0.04 22.06
N PHE A 287 10.91 -0.81 22.12
CA PHE A 287 10.32 -1.29 23.33
C PHE A 287 11.02 -2.57 23.80
N ASN A 288 11.37 -2.64 25.08
CA ASN A 288 12.06 -3.78 25.67
C ASN A 288 11.05 -4.65 26.45
N ALA A 289 10.92 -5.91 26.04
CA ALA A 289 9.97 -6.84 26.63
C ALA A 289 10.27 -7.16 28.11
N ASP A 290 11.54 -7.38 28.45
CA ASP A 290 11.93 -7.82 29.79
C ASP A 290 11.68 -6.73 30.83
N LYS A 291 11.92 -5.47 30.45
CA LYS A 291 11.63 -4.31 31.32
C LYS A 291 10.14 -4.20 31.63
N GLU A 292 9.28 -4.49 30.66
CA GLU A 292 7.82 -4.40 30.84
C GLU A 292 7.27 -5.59 31.60
N ILE A 293 7.82 -6.79 31.40
CA ILE A 293 7.49 -7.97 32.21
C ILE A 293 7.86 -7.71 33.69
N ALA A 294 9.06 -7.17 33.95
CA ALA A 294 9.47 -6.79 35.30
C ALA A 294 8.53 -5.72 35.90
N HIS A 295 8.21 -4.69 35.12
CA HIS A 295 7.27 -3.66 35.57
C HIS A 295 5.88 -4.23 35.93
N VAL A 296 5.39 -5.21 35.17
CA VAL A 296 4.11 -5.89 35.47
C VAL A 296 4.20 -6.71 36.76
N GLN A 297 5.35 -7.33 37.05
CA GLN A 297 5.59 -8.01 38.32
C GLN A 297 5.55 -7.02 39.49
N ASP A 298 6.24 -5.88 39.38
CA ASP A 298 6.24 -4.83 40.40
C ASP A 298 4.82 -4.30 40.66
N ILE A 299 4.05 -4.06 39.59
CA ILE A 299 2.63 -3.62 39.70
C ILE A 299 1.81 -4.66 40.45
N PHE A 300 1.98 -5.94 40.12
CA PHE A 300 1.24 -7.02 40.76
C PHE A 300 1.60 -7.13 42.26
N GLU A 301 2.89 -7.07 42.60
CA GLU A 301 3.34 -7.07 44.00
C GLU A 301 2.77 -5.88 44.79
N ALA A 302 2.75 -4.69 44.18
CA ALA A 302 2.13 -3.50 44.78
C ALA A 302 0.62 -3.69 44.98
N GLN A 303 -0.09 -4.29 44.01
CA GLN A 303 -1.51 -4.61 44.14
C GLN A 303 -1.79 -5.62 45.25
N MET A 304 -0.92 -6.62 45.44
CA MET A 304 -1.04 -7.60 46.52
C MET A 304 -0.79 -6.97 47.89
N LYS A 305 0.25 -6.13 48.04
CA LYS A 305 0.50 -5.36 49.27
C LYS A 305 -0.68 -4.47 49.63
N ASN A 306 -1.22 -3.73 48.67
CA ASN A 306 -2.37 -2.86 48.89
C ASN A 306 -3.65 -3.64 49.29
N LYS A 307 -3.87 -4.82 48.70
CA LYS A 307 -4.99 -5.69 49.11
C LYS A 307 -4.83 -6.19 50.54
N ALA A 308 -3.62 -6.65 50.90
CA ALA A 308 -3.33 -7.10 52.26
C ALA A 308 -3.49 -5.97 53.29
N GLU A 309 -3.01 -4.76 52.98
CA GLU A 309 -3.20 -3.58 53.84
C GLU A 309 -4.68 -3.17 53.97
N ALA A 310 -5.46 -3.29 52.89
CA ALA A 310 -6.90 -3.00 52.92
C ALA A 310 -7.68 -4.05 53.73
N GLU A 311 -7.29 -5.32 53.66
CA GLU A 311 -7.86 -6.39 54.49
C GLU A 311 -7.49 -6.20 55.97
N ALA A 312 -6.26 -5.82 56.28
CA ALA A 312 -5.83 -5.51 57.65
C ALA A 312 -6.60 -4.31 58.24
N LYS A 313 -6.80 -3.24 57.48
CA LYS A 313 -7.60 -2.08 57.93
C LYS A 313 -9.07 -2.44 58.14
N LYS A 314 -9.63 -3.34 57.32
CA LYS A 314 -11.00 -3.84 57.52
C LYS A 314 -11.12 -4.67 58.79
N THR A 315 -10.19 -5.58 59.05
CA THR A 315 -10.22 -6.39 60.27
C THR A 315 -10.01 -5.54 61.52
N GLU A 316 -9.13 -4.53 61.48
CA GLU A 316 -8.97 -3.55 62.57
C GLU A 316 -10.26 -2.75 62.80
N ALA A 317 -10.90 -2.25 61.74
CA ALA A 317 -12.17 -1.52 61.85
C ALA A 317 -13.31 -2.40 62.39
N GLU A 318 -13.40 -3.66 61.99
CA GLU A 318 -14.39 -4.63 62.51
C GLU A 318 -14.12 -4.96 63.99
N MET A 319 -12.85 -5.11 64.39
CA MET A 319 -12.48 -5.32 65.79
C MET A 319 -12.75 -4.10 66.67
N GLU A 320 -12.53 -2.88 66.17
CA GLU A 320 -12.88 -1.64 66.87
C GLU A 320 -14.39 -1.47 67.01
N HIS A 321 -15.17 -1.74 65.95
CA HIS A 321 -16.63 -1.71 66.02
C HIS A 321 -17.17 -2.72 67.04
N GLY A 322 -16.67 -3.96 67.02
CA GLY A 322 -17.02 -4.98 68.01
C GLY A 322 -16.65 -4.58 69.44
N ARG A 323 -15.51 -3.91 69.64
CA ARG A 323 -15.12 -3.37 70.96
C ARG A 323 -16.03 -2.25 71.44
N HIS A 324 -16.49 -1.39 70.54
CA HIS A 324 -17.43 -0.31 70.86
C HIS A 324 -18.83 -0.86 71.21
N ASP A 325 -19.31 -1.88 70.49
CA ASP A 325 -20.56 -2.56 70.81
C ASP A 325 -20.53 -3.27 72.17
N ILE A 326 -19.43 -3.96 72.50
CA ILE A 326 -19.29 -4.60 73.83
C ILE A 326 -19.27 -3.53 74.94
N LYS A 327 -18.56 -2.41 74.75
CA LYS A 327 -18.52 -1.31 75.73
C LYS A 327 -19.89 -0.68 75.95
N THR A 328 -20.68 -0.47 74.89
CA THR A 328 -22.04 0.09 75.00
C THR A 328 -23.01 -0.88 75.68
N ILE A 329 -22.89 -2.20 75.43
CA ILE A 329 -23.66 -3.23 76.12
C ILE A 329 -23.32 -3.26 77.62
N VAL A 330 -22.04 -3.22 77.99
CA VAL A 330 -21.59 -3.19 79.39
C VAL A 330 -22.06 -1.91 80.09
N LEU A 331 -21.96 -0.74 79.45
CA LEU A 331 -22.47 0.52 80.00
C LEU A 331 -23.99 0.49 80.23
N LYS A 332 -24.77 -0.10 79.30
CA LYS A 332 -26.21 -0.34 79.48
C LYS A 332 -26.51 -1.26 80.65
N TRP A 333 -25.68 -2.28 80.88
CA TRP A 333 -25.85 -3.22 81.99
C TRP A 333 -25.59 -2.55 83.34
N ILE A 334 -24.50 -1.77 83.45
CA ILE A 334 -24.17 -0.99 84.65
C ILE A 334 -25.26 0.04 84.96
N ALA A 335 -25.75 0.78 83.96
CA ALA A 335 -26.84 1.75 84.12
C ALA A 335 -28.16 1.10 84.58
N ARG A 336 -28.34 -0.19 84.33
CA ARG A 336 -29.53 -0.96 84.74
C ARG A 336 -29.42 -1.53 86.16
N ILE A 337 -28.21 -1.58 86.73
CA ILE A 337 -27.94 -2.03 88.11
C ILE A 337 -27.93 -0.86 89.10
N LEU A 338 -27.60 0.35 88.63
CA LEU A 338 -27.56 1.59 89.42
C LEU A 338 -28.94 2.29 89.57
N LYS A 339 -30.02 1.59 89.21
CA LYS A 339 -31.41 2.06 89.29
C LYS A 339 -32.21 1.05 90.08
#